data_AF-A0A3M1PG31-F1
#
_entry.id   AF-A0A3M1PG31-F1
#
_cell.length_a   1.000
_cell.length_b   1.000
_cell.length_c   1.000
_cell.angle_alpha   90.00
_cell.angle_beta   90.00
_cell.angle_gamma   90.00
#
_symmetry.space_group_name_H-M   'P 1'
#
loop_
_entity.id
_entity.type
_entity.pdbx_description
1 polymer ?
#
loop_
_entity_poly.entity_id
_entity_poly.type
_entity_poly.pdbx_seq_one_letter_code
_entity_poly.pdbx_strand_id
1 'polypeptide(L)'
;MTVKDQLIQEIDEAPEFLLEEVLNFFLFLKLRLSQRAKSGDAPEAPQPGKMPAFLQKTQEISQQISREEWATVPNDLSKNLDHYLYGAPKAES
;
A
#
# COMPACT_ATOMS: atom_id res chain seq x y z
N MET A 1 19.40 -0.09 34.73
CA MET A 1 19.08 0.72 33.54
C MET A 1 17.75 0.25 32.98
N THR A 2 16.87 1.16 32.58
CA THR A 2 15.62 0.79 31.90
C THR A 2 15.85 0.73 30.39
N VAL A 3 15.00 -0.02 29.68
CA VAL A 3 15.03 -0.07 28.20
C VAL A 3 14.92 1.33 27.59
N LYS A 4 14.17 2.23 28.25
CA LYS A 4 14.04 3.63 27.84
C LYS A 4 15.36 4.38 27.93
N ASP A 5 16.11 4.22 29.02
CA ASP A 5 17.37 4.94 29.22
C ASP A 5 18.43 4.50 28.21
N GLN A 6 18.47 3.20 27.91
CA GLN A 6 19.39 2.64 26.92
C GLN A 6 19.05 3.10 25.49
N LEU A 7 17.76 3.18 25.15
CA LEU A 7 17.32 3.69 23.84
C LEU A 7 17.65 5.18 23.67
N ILE A 8 17.53 5.98 24.72
CA ILE A 8 17.89 7.40 24.67
C ILE A 8 19.39 7.58 24.42
N GLN A 9 20.23 6.78 25.08
CA GLN A 9 21.68 6.83 24.87
C GLN A 9 22.07 6.46 23.44
N GLU A 10 21.48 5.40 22.88
CA GLU A 10 21.74 4.97 21.50
C GLU A 10 21.23 5.98 20.46
N ILE A 11 20.14 6.70 20.75
CA ILE A 11 19.64 7.78 19.89
C ILE A 11 20.59 8.99 19.90
N ASP A 12 21.20 9.32 21.03
CA ASP A 12 22.08 10.48 21.15
C ASP A 12 23.41 10.31 20.40
N GLU A 13 23.91 9.06 20.31
CA GLU A 13 25.12 8.71 19.58
C GLU A 13 24.87 8.34 18.10
N ALA A 14 23.60 8.24 17.67
CA ALA A 14 23.24 7.79 16.34
C ALA A 14 23.35 8.89 15.26
N PRO A 15 23.78 8.54 14.03
CA PRO A 15 23.72 9.44 12.88
C PRO A 15 22.29 9.73 12.43
N GLU A 16 22.08 10.92 11.86
CA GLU A 16 20.76 11.48 11.51
C GLU A 16 19.90 10.55 10.62
N PHE A 17 20.51 9.83 9.67
CA PHE A 17 19.78 8.90 8.81
C PHE A 17 19.13 7.73 9.58
N LEU A 18 19.76 7.26 10.67
CA LEU A 18 19.16 6.24 11.53
C LEU A 18 18.04 6.82 12.37
N LEU A 19 18.16 8.08 12.80
CA LEU A 19 17.11 8.78 13.53
C LEU A 19 15.84 8.92 12.70
N GLU A 20 15.97 9.24 11.42
CA GLU A 20 14.85 9.31 10.47
C GLU A 20 14.12 7.96 10.34
N GLU A 21 14.87 6.88 10.15
CA GLU A 21 14.31 5.52 10.05
C GLU A 21 13.64 5.07 11.34
N VAL A 22 14.30 5.28 12.49
CA VAL A 22 13.76 4.94 13.81
C VAL A 22 12.50 5.76 14.10
N LEU A 23 12.49 7.06 13.79
CA LEU A 23 11.33 7.92 13.93
C LEU A 23 10.17 7.45 13.03
N ASN A 24 10.44 7.18 11.75
CA ASN A 24 9.45 6.65 10.82
C ASN A 24 8.87 5.31 11.32
N PHE A 25 9.73 4.43 11.84
CA PHE A 25 9.31 3.17 12.44
C PHE A 25 8.43 3.38 13.68
N PHE A 26 8.78 4.31 14.56
CA PHE A 26 7.95 4.67 15.71
C PHE A 26 6.60 5.26 15.30
N LEU A 27 6.57 6.15 14.31
CA LEU A 27 5.34 6.71 13.76
C LEU A 27 4.47 5.64 13.13
N PHE A 28 5.07 4.71 12.39
CA PHE A 28 4.40 3.54 11.83
C PHE A 28 3.80 2.65 12.93
N LEU A 29 4.57 2.31 13.97
CA LEU A 29 4.08 1.53 15.10
C LEU A 29 2.93 2.24 15.82
N LYS A 30 3.04 3.56 16.02
CA LYS A 30 1.99 4.37 16.65
C LYS A 30 0.72 4.37 15.82
N LEU A 31 0.83 4.52 14.50
CA LEU A 31 -0.30 4.44 13.58
C LEU A 31 -0.95 3.05 13.63
N ARG A 32 -0.14 1.98 13.58
CA ARG A 32 -0.61 0.59 13.65
C ARG A 32 -1.32 0.29 14.97
N LEU A 33 -0.75 0.70 16.11
CA LEU A 33 -1.35 0.52 17.43
C LEU A 33 -2.63 1.36 17.59
N SER A 34 -2.65 2.59 17.06
CA SER A 34 -3.85 3.44 17.06
C SER A 34 -4.97 2.83 16.22
N GLN A 35 -4.64 2.18 15.10
CA GLN A 35 -5.60 1.42 14.30
C GLN A 35 -6.07 0.17 15.06
N ARG A 36 -5.18 -0.58 15.71
CA ARG A 36 -5.54 -1.75 16.53
C ARG A 36 -6.42 -1.40 17.75
N ALA A 37 -6.35 -0.17 18.25
CA ALA A 37 -7.23 0.31 19.32
C ALA A 37 -8.62 0.74 18.81
N LYS A 38 -8.73 1.15 17.53
CA LYS A 38 -9.98 1.61 16.90
C LYS A 38 -10.71 0.49 16.16
N SER A 39 -9.97 -0.36 15.48
CA SER A 39 -10.40 -1.61 14.90
C SER A 39 -10.15 -2.66 15.98
N GLY A 40 -11.18 -3.16 16.65
CA GLY A 40 -11.08 -4.27 17.62
C GLY A 40 -10.64 -5.60 16.99
N ASP A 41 -9.78 -5.56 15.98
CA ASP A 41 -9.24 -6.69 15.25
C ASP A 41 -7.83 -6.98 15.78
N ALA A 42 -7.66 -8.22 16.22
CA ALA A 42 -6.37 -8.78 16.57
C ALA A 42 -5.41 -8.71 15.36
N PRO A 43 -4.09 -8.83 15.56
CA PRO A 43 -3.17 -8.86 14.43
C PRO A 43 -3.35 -10.22 13.77
N GLU A 44 -4.23 -10.30 12.78
CA GLU A 44 -4.10 -11.35 11.79
C GLU A 44 -2.74 -11.13 11.14
N ALA A 45 -1.84 -12.10 11.37
CA ALA A 45 -0.75 -12.39 10.45
C ALA A 45 -1.31 -12.31 9.01
N PRO A 46 -0.51 -11.96 8.00
CA PRO A 46 -0.98 -11.97 6.61
C PRO A 46 -1.57 -13.34 6.31
N GLN A 47 -2.89 -13.46 6.39
CA GLN A 47 -3.58 -14.71 6.14
C GLN A 47 -3.43 -14.94 4.65
N PRO A 48 -2.83 -16.06 4.20
CA PRO A 48 -2.81 -16.41 2.79
C PRO A 48 -4.28 -16.57 2.34
N GLY A 49 -4.87 -15.52 1.79
CA GLY A 49 -6.27 -15.49 1.38
C GLY A 49 -7.04 -14.20 1.69
N LYS A 50 -6.57 -13.31 2.59
CA LYS A 50 -7.24 -12.00 2.79
C LYS A 50 -6.63 -10.95 1.86
N MET A 51 -7.29 -10.76 0.73
CA MET A 51 -6.93 -9.73 -0.25
C MET A 51 -7.01 -8.34 0.41
N PRO A 52 -5.98 -7.48 0.25
CA PRO A 52 -6.03 -6.08 0.65
C PRO A 52 -7.34 -5.41 0.23
N ALA A 53 -7.88 -4.52 1.07
CA ALA A 53 -9.17 -3.86 0.81
C ALA A 53 -9.24 -3.13 -0.54
N PHE A 54 -8.11 -2.62 -1.05
CA PHE A 54 -8.04 -2.04 -2.40
C PHE A 54 -8.23 -3.09 -3.50
N LEU A 55 -7.66 -4.28 -3.33
CA LEU A 55 -7.81 -5.40 -4.27
C LEU A 55 -9.23 -5.98 -4.22
N GLN A 56 -9.86 -5.95 -3.05
CA GLN A 56 -11.26 -6.35 -2.90
C GLN A 56 -12.19 -5.45 -3.74
N LYS A 57 -11.97 -4.14 -3.74
CA LYS A 57 -12.68 -3.21 -4.64
C LYS A 57 -12.42 -3.49 -6.12
N THR A 58 -11.18 -3.79 -6.51
CA THR A 58 -10.89 -4.16 -7.92
C THR A 58 -11.58 -5.47 -8.32
N GLN A 59 -11.73 -6.42 -7.38
CA GLN A 59 -12.42 -7.67 -7.64
C GLN A 59 -13.93 -7.45 -7.81
N GLU A 60 -14.56 -6.62 -6.97
CA GLU A 60 -15.96 -6.22 -7.12
C GLU A 60 -16.21 -5.57 -8.48
N ILE A 61 -15.34 -4.65 -8.90
CA ILE A 61 -15.40 -4.02 -10.23
C ILE A 61 -15.23 -5.08 -11.33
N SER A 62 -14.29 -6.01 -11.18
CA SER A 62 -14.04 -7.06 -12.17
C SER A 62 -15.21 -8.01 -12.37
N GLN A 63 -16.02 -8.23 -11.33
CA GLN A 63 -17.22 -9.08 -11.38
C GLN A 63 -18.42 -8.38 -12.03
N GLN A 64 -18.43 -7.05 -12.05
CA GLN A 64 -19.47 -6.25 -12.71
C GLN A 64 -19.25 -6.10 -14.22
N ILE A 65 -18.03 -6.35 -14.70
CA ILE A 65 -17.65 -6.23 -16.11
C ILE A 65 -17.74 -7.61 -16.79
N SER A 66 -18.52 -7.70 -17.86
CA SER A 66 -18.71 -8.95 -18.62
C SER A 66 -17.43 -9.38 -19.35
N ARG A 67 -17.25 -10.69 -19.58
CA ARG A 67 -16.07 -11.23 -20.31
C ARG A 67 -15.91 -10.64 -21.72
N GLU A 68 -17.00 -10.24 -22.35
CA GLU A 68 -17.02 -9.58 -23.65
C GLU A 68 -16.37 -8.20 -23.61
N GLU A 69 -16.56 -7.44 -22.52
CA GLU A 69 -15.91 -6.15 -22.30
C GLU A 69 -14.44 -6.29 -21.87
N TRP A 70 -14.09 -7.39 -21.20
CA TRP A 70 -12.68 -7.73 -20.98
C TRP A 70 -11.94 -8.04 -22.29
N ALA A 71 -12.63 -8.53 -23.31
CA ALA A 71 -12.04 -8.84 -24.61
C ALA A 71 -11.80 -7.58 -25.47
N THR A 72 -12.47 -6.46 -25.16
CA THR A 72 -12.24 -5.18 -25.84
C THR A 72 -11.06 -4.41 -25.24
N VAL A 73 -10.56 -4.81 -24.07
CA VAL A 73 -9.39 -4.21 -23.43
C VAL A 73 -8.14 -4.47 -24.27
N PRO A 74 -7.53 -3.42 -24.85
CA PRO A 74 -6.31 -3.57 -25.63
C PRO A 74 -5.16 -3.97 -24.72
N ASN A 75 -4.30 -4.90 -25.17
CA ASN A 75 -3.08 -5.28 -24.43
C ASN A 75 -2.13 -4.09 -24.20
N ASP A 76 -2.30 -3.03 -24.99
CA ASP A 76 -1.51 -1.82 -24.96
C ASP A 76 -2.21 -0.66 -24.20
N LEU A 77 -3.29 -0.94 -23.47
CA LEU A 77 -4.05 0.08 -22.74
C LEU A 77 -3.16 0.87 -21.78
N SER A 78 -2.23 0.20 -21.09
CA SER A 78 -1.31 0.86 -20.16
C SER A 78 -0.41 1.89 -20.83
N LYS A 79 -0.02 1.70 -22.09
CA LYS A 79 0.82 2.66 -22.83
C LYS A 79 0.01 3.71 -23.58
N ASN A 80 -1.19 3.35 -24.02
CA ASN A 80 -2.02 4.15 -24.91
C ASN A 80 -3.34 4.59 -24.27
N LEU A 81 -3.33 4.78 -22.95
CA LEU A 81 -4.51 5.15 -22.16
C LEU A 81 -5.17 6.43 -22.70
N ASP A 82 -4.38 7.44 -23.07
CA ASP A 82 -4.89 8.70 -23.61
C ASP A 82 -5.54 8.53 -24.99
N HIS A 83 -5.07 7.60 -25.81
CA HIS A 83 -5.69 7.26 -27.09
C HIS A 83 -7.08 6.66 -26.87
N TYR A 84 -7.21 5.74 -25.91
CA TYR A 84 -8.48 5.04 -25.66
C TYR A 84 -9.49 5.88 -24.85
N LEU A 85 -9.03 6.77 -23.98
CA LEU A 85 -9.92 7.64 -23.19
C LEU A 85 -10.27 8.95 -23.89
N TYR A 86 -9.35 9.51 -24.68
CA TYR A 86 -9.50 10.86 -25.23
C TYR A 86 -9.34 10.94 -26.75
N GLY A 87 -9.05 9.83 -27.45
CA GLY A 87 -8.85 9.82 -28.90
C GLY A 87 -7.53 10.46 -29.35
N ALA A 88 -6.57 10.61 -28.44
CA ALA A 88 -5.22 11.12 -28.76
C ALA A 88 -4.51 10.20 -29.78
N PRO A 89 -3.53 10.69 -30.57
CA PRO A 89 -2.78 9.81 -31.47
C PRO A 89 -2.09 8.69 -30.69
N LYS A 90 -2.14 7.46 -31.24
CA LYS A 90 -1.52 6.29 -30.61
C LYS A 90 0.00 6.48 -30.58
N ALA A 91 0.61 6.31 -29.41
CA ALA A 91 2.05 6.18 -29.28
C ALA A 91 2.45 4.82 -29.87
N GLU A 92 3.03 4.84 -31.07
CA GLU A 92 3.56 3.65 -31.72
C GLU A 92 4.80 3.14 -30.97
N SER A 93 4.90 1.82 -30.80
CA SER A 93 6.12 1.08 -30.43
C SER A 93 6.22 -0.15 -31.30
#